data_AF-A0A7S2N5C9-F1
#
_entry.id   AF-A0A7S2N5C9-F1
#
_cell.length_a   1.000
_cell.length_b   1.000
_cell.length_c   1.000
_cell.angle_alpha   90.00
_cell.angle_beta   90.00
_cell.angle_gamma   90.00
#
_symmetry.space_group_name_H-M   'P 1'
#
loop_
_entity.id
_entity.type
_entity.pdbx_description
1 polymer ?
#
loop_
_entity_poly.entity_id
_entity_poly.type
_entity_poly.pdbx_seq_one_letter_code
_entity_poly.pdbx_strand_id
1 'polypeptide(L)'
;DWANYTDSPLRAFEGELGVQPPVGFWDPLGLSSDGDAEVFRRRRATEIKHGRISMLATMGYITPELTGKFPGYLSPSLGLKFEDIPNGLAAISKVPGFGWFQIVVYSLYCEATGGFGYNTDQASVEPGDCGWKPPFLATDDAELKRKRLNAEIANGRLAMMAIIG
;
A
#
# COMPACT_ATOMS: atom_id res chain seq x y z
N ASP A 1 -37.27 4.14 -4.86
CA ASP A 1 -36.68 4.66 -6.09
C ASP A 1 -35.53 5.58 -5.70
N TRP A 2 -34.29 5.11 -5.86
CA TRP A 2 -33.06 5.77 -5.41
C TRP A 2 -32.49 6.73 -6.47
N ALA A 3 -33.22 6.91 -7.58
CA ALA A 3 -32.82 7.77 -8.70
C ALA A 3 -32.97 9.29 -8.42
N ASN A 4 -33.71 9.69 -7.38
CA ASN A 4 -34.01 11.10 -7.08
C ASN A 4 -33.06 11.78 -6.06
N TYR A 5 -32.03 11.08 -5.57
CA TYR A 5 -31.05 11.61 -4.60
C TYR A 5 -29.70 11.86 -5.28
N THR A 6 -29.65 12.75 -6.27
CA THR A 6 -28.43 13.09 -7.01
C THR A 6 -27.51 14.08 -6.26
N ASP A 7 -28.04 14.83 -5.30
CA ASP A 7 -27.33 15.87 -4.54
C ASP A 7 -26.90 15.43 -3.13
N SER A 8 -26.95 14.13 -2.85
CA SER A 8 -26.46 13.59 -1.57
C SER A 8 -24.92 13.65 -1.54
N PRO A 9 -24.29 14.25 -0.52
CA PRO A 9 -22.83 14.25 -0.36
C PRO A 9 -22.23 12.84 -0.37
N LEU A 10 -23.04 11.82 -0.07
CA LEU A 10 -22.67 10.41 -0.11
C LEU A 10 -22.37 9.90 -1.54
N ARG A 11 -22.84 10.57 -2.61
CA ARG A 11 -22.56 10.19 -4.01
C ARG A 11 -21.31 10.85 -4.60
N ALA A 12 -20.72 11.85 -3.92
CA ALA A 12 -19.62 12.65 -4.47
C ALA A 12 -18.39 11.81 -4.88
N PHE A 13 -18.23 10.62 -4.30
CA PHE A 13 -17.09 9.73 -4.54
C PHE A 13 -17.50 8.35 -5.12
N GLU A 14 -18.75 8.16 -5.55
CA GLU A 14 -19.21 6.88 -6.12
C GLU A 14 -18.55 6.52 -7.47
N GLY A 15 -18.03 7.52 -8.18
CA GLY A 15 -17.29 7.35 -9.44
C GLY A 15 -15.79 7.12 -9.27
N GLU A 16 -15.28 7.20 -8.04
CA GLU A 16 -13.84 7.17 -7.73
C GLU A 16 -13.22 5.77 -7.83
N LEU A 17 -11.90 5.73 -7.94
CA LEU A 17 -11.12 4.49 -7.90
C LEU A 17 -11.39 3.70 -6.60
N GLY A 18 -11.44 2.37 -6.67
CA GLY A 18 -11.68 1.50 -5.52
C GLY A 18 -13.15 1.22 -5.17
N VAL A 19 -14.11 1.81 -5.89
CA VAL A 19 -15.52 1.41 -5.89
C VAL A 19 -15.68 0.25 -6.87
N GLN A 20 -15.86 -0.97 -6.35
CA GLN A 20 -15.94 -2.20 -7.15
C GLN A 20 -17.04 -3.13 -6.62
N PRO A 21 -17.70 -3.91 -7.49
CA PRO A 21 -18.57 -4.99 -7.05
C PRO A 21 -17.76 -6.04 -6.25
N PRO A 22 -18.33 -6.69 -5.21
CA PRO A 22 -19.75 -6.73 -4.84
C PRO A 22 -20.22 -5.64 -3.87
N VAL A 23 -19.30 -4.93 -3.19
CA VAL A 23 -19.65 -3.99 -2.11
C VAL A 23 -19.91 -2.55 -2.59
N GLY A 24 -19.51 -2.20 -3.81
CA GLY A 24 -19.74 -0.86 -4.35
C GLY A 24 -19.08 0.22 -3.49
N PHE A 25 -19.81 1.30 -3.24
CA PHE A 25 -19.37 2.37 -2.36
C PHE A 25 -19.67 1.98 -0.90
N TRP A 26 -18.61 1.65 -0.16
CA TRP A 26 -18.70 1.14 1.21
C TRP A 26 -18.10 2.13 2.21
N ASP A 27 -18.98 2.93 2.84
CA ASP A 27 -18.62 3.85 3.92
C ASP A 27 -19.65 3.76 5.07
N PRO A 28 -19.60 2.71 5.91
CA PRO A 28 -20.54 2.53 7.01
C PRO A 28 -20.34 3.55 8.16
N LEU A 29 -19.17 4.20 8.22
CA LEU A 29 -18.84 5.18 9.24
C LEU A 29 -19.11 6.63 8.79
N GLY A 30 -19.58 6.82 7.55
CA GLY A 30 -19.91 8.14 7.01
C GLY A 30 -18.71 9.08 6.93
N LEU A 31 -17.48 8.57 6.89
CA LEU A 31 -16.29 9.42 6.93
C LEU A 31 -16.22 10.32 5.68
N SER A 32 -16.84 9.92 4.58
CA SER A 32 -16.92 10.68 3.34
C SER A 32 -18.13 11.64 3.24
N SER A 33 -19.01 11.68 4.25
CA SER A 33 -20.23 12.50 4.21
C SER A 33 -19.98 14.01 4.24
N ASP A 34 -18.80 14.42 4.69
CA ASP A 34 -18.44 15.83 4.85
C ASP A 34 -18.08 16.50 3.51
N GLY A 35 -17.95 15.74 2.43
CA GLY A 35 -17.67 16.26 1.07
C GLY A 35 -16.29 16.89 0.89
N ASP A 36 -15.41 16.82 1.91
CA ASP A 36 -14.06 17.36 1.85
C ASP A 36 -13.16 16.50 0.97
N ALA A 37 -12.92 17.00 -0.25
CA ALA A 37 -12.08 16.34 -1.26
C ALA A 37 -10.61 16.22 -0.82
N GLU A 38 -10.08 17.13 0.00
CA GLU A 38 -8.70 17.08 0.46
C GLU A 38 -8.52 15.94 1.47
N VAL A 39 -9.44 15.84 2.42
CA VAL A 39 -9.46 14.77 3.42
C VAL A 39 -9.68 13.41 2.76
N PHE A 40 -10.58 13.31 1.77
CA PHE A 40 -10.79 12.08 1.01
C PHE A 40 -9.53 11.65 0.25
N ARG A 41 -8.85 12.58 -0.43
CA ARG A 41 -7.60 12.32 -1.17
C ARG A 41 -6.48 11.86 -0.23
N ARG A 42 -6.36 12.49 0.95
CA ARG A 42 -5.40 12.05 1.97
C ARG A 42 -5.69 10.65 2.47
N ARG A 43 -6.96 10.31 2.72
CA ARG A 43 -7.37 8.96 3.13
C ARG A 43 -7.08 7.93 2.03
N ARG A 44 -7.35 8.27 0.76
CA ARG A 44 -7.01 7.42 -0.40
C ARG A 44 -5.51 7.18 -0.52
N ALA A 45 -4.69 8.22 -0.42
CA ALA A 45 -3.23 8.09 -0.45
C ALA A 45 -2.74 7.19 0.70
N THR A 46 -3.34 7.33 1.89
CA THR A 46 -3.03 6.51 3.05
C THR A 46 -3.41 5.04 2.81
N GLU A 47 -4.60 4.77 2.25
CA GLU A 47 -5.04 3.41 1.89
C GLU A 47 -4.06 2.75 0.90
N ILE A 48 -3.65 3.46 -0.15
CA ILE A 48 -2.70 2.94 -1.14
C ILE A 48 -1.33 2.66 -0.49
N LYS A 49 -0.83 3.55 0.38
CA LYS A 49 0.44 3.35 1.09
C LYS A 49 0.40 2.10 1.97
N HIS A 50 -0.66 1.93 2.77
CA HIS A 50 -0.83 0.73 3.60
C HIS A 50 -0.98 -0.53 2.74
N GLY A 51 -1.79 -0.47 1.68
CA GLY A 51 -1.98 -1.58 0.74
C GLY A 51 -0.67 -2.04 0.10
N ARG A 52 0.18 -1.11 -0.37
CA ARG A 52 1.49 -1.44 -0.95
C ARG A 52 2.43 -2.09 0.06
N ILE A 53 2.49 -1.56 1.28
CA ILE A 53 3.31 -2.14 2.36
C ILE A 53 2.82 -3.56 2.69
N SER A 54 1.51 -3.75 2.84
CA SER A 54 0.93 -5.06 3.13
C SER A 54 1.15 -6.07 1.99
N MET A 55 1.04 -5.66 0.72
CA MET A 55 1.34 -6.54 -0.42
C MET A 55 2.81 -7.02 -0.42
N LEU A 56 3.75 -6.14 -0.07
CA LEU A 56 5.15 -6.53 0.07
C LEU A 56 5.37 -7.40 1.30
N ALA A 57 4.67 -7.13 2.40
CA ALA A 57 4.73 -7.93 3.61
C ALA A 57 4.20 -9.36 3.41
N THR A 58 3.08 -9.54 2.69
CA THR A 58 2.52 -10.88 2.42
C THR A 58 3.48 -11.70 1.58
N MET A 59 4.03 -11.11 0.52
CA MET A 59 5.08 -11.75 -0.27
C MET A 59 6.30 -12.09 0.59
N GLY A 60 6.78 -11.15 1.41
CA GLY A 60 7.92 -11.35 2.30
C GLY A 60 7.72 -12.44 3.36
N TYR A 61 6.47 -12.70 3.76
CA TYR A 61 6.12 -13.80 4.65
C TYR A 61 6.10 -15.15 3.91
N ILE A 62 5.54 -15.19 2.70
CA ILE A 62 5.35 -16.41 1.91
C ILE A 62 6.66 -16.88 1.26
N THR A 63 7.49 -15.96 0.73
CA THR A 63 8.69 -16.32 -0.04
C THR A 63 9.69 -17.18 0.76
N PRO A 64 10.07 -16.86 2.01
CA PRO A 64 10.98 -17.70 2.80
C PRO A 64 10.43 -19.09 3.12
N GLU A 65 9.11 -19.27 3.12
CA GLU A 65 8.46 -20.57 3.32
C GLU A 65 8.47 -21.41 2.04
N LEU A 66 8.24 -20.80 0.87
CA LEU A 66 8.16 -21.52 -0.41
C LEU A 66 9.51 -21.77 -1.08
N THR A 67 10.40 -20.77 -1.14
CA THR A 67 11.67 -20.86 -1.87
C THR A 67 12.85 -21.24 -0.99
N GLY A 68 12.62 -21.33 0.32
CA GLY A 68 13.69 -21.41 1.31
C GLY A 68 14.37 -20.05 1.53
N LYS A 69 15.34 -20.04 2.44
CA LYS A 69 16.08 -18.85 2.84
C LYS A 69 17.33 -18.69 1.98
N PHE A 70 17.78 -17.44 1.78
CA PHE A 70 18.98 -17.19 0.99
C PHE A 70 20.20 -17.86 1.62
N PRO A 71 21.07 -18.51 0.82
CA PRO A 71 22.32 -19.05 1.33
C PRO A 71 23.27 -17.89 1.66
N GLY A 72 23.71 -17.80 2.91
CA GLY A 72 24.69 -16.80 3.32
C GLY A 72 24.54 -16.28 4.75
N TYR A 73 25.36 -15.29 5.09
CA TYR A 73 25.34 -14.61 6.37
C TYR A 73 24.53 -13.32 6.29
N LEU A 74 23.55 -13.17 7.18
CA LEU A 74 22.86 -11.91 7.43
C LEU A 74 23.83 -10.87 7.99
N SER A 75 24.71 -11.29 8.90
CA SER A 75 25.72 -10.44 9.52
C SER A 75 27.03 -11.21 9.66
N PRO A 76 28.02 -10.94 8.81
CA PRO A 76 29.34 -11.57 8.90
C PRO A 76 30.03 -11.30 10.25
N SER A 77 29.76 -10.15 10.87
CA SER A 77 30.31 -9.77 12.17
C SER A 77 29.69 -10.50 13.36
N LEU A 78 28.46 -11.01 13.22
CA LEU A 78 27.77 -11.78 14.25
C LEU A 78 27.67 -13.29 13.93
N GLY A 79 28.21 -13.73 12.79
CA GLY A 79 28.12 -15.11 12.33
C GLY A 79 26.69 -15.62 12.08
N LEU A 80 25.71 -14.71 11.97
CA LEU A 80 24.31 -15.05 11.81
C LEU A 80 24.01 -15.42 10.36
N LYS A 81 23.51 -16.63 10.11
CA LYS A 81 23.04 -17.04 8.78
C LYS A 81 21.58 -16.67 8.58
N PHE A 82 21.18 -16.49 7.33
CA PHE A 82 19.75 -16.31 7.02
C PHE A 82 18.91 -17.52 7.46
N GLU A 83 19.48 -18.73 7.39
CA GLU A 83 18.85 -19.98 7.83
C GLU A 83 18.43 -19.97 9.30
N ASP A 84 19.19 -19.29 10.16
CA ASP A 84 18.99 -19.24 11.61
C ASP A 84 17.84 -18.29 12.03
N ILE A 85 17.34 -17.47 11.09
CA ILE A 85 16.26 -16.52 11.35
C ILE A 85 14.91 -17.25 11.23
N PRO A 86 14.13 -17.44 12.29
CA PRO A 86 12.82 -18.09 12.18
C PRO A 86 11.88 -17.26 11.30
N ASN A 87 10.96 -17.90 10.58
CA ASN A 87 9.99 -17.19 9.75
C ASN A 87 8.96 -16.46 10.63
N GLY A 88 8.38 -15.38 10.10
CA GLY A 88 7.35 -14.60 10.76
C GLY A 88 7.83 -13.69 11.89
N LEU A 89 6.98 -13.46 12.90
CA LEU A 89 7.22 -12.45 13.94
C LEU A 89 8.47 -12.71 14.79
N ALA A 90 8.88 -13.97 14.92
CA ALA A 90 10.09 -14.34 15.64
C ALA A 90 11.38 -13.81 14.96
N ALA A 91 11.34 -13.55 13.64
CA ALA A 91 12.45 -12.95 12.90
C ALA A 91 12.84 -11.58 13.47
N ILE A 92 11.85 -10.81 13.93
CA ILE A 92 12.02 -9.41 14.35
C ILE A 92 13.03 -9.31 15.50
N SER A 93 12.97 -10.25 16.45
CA SER A 93 13.87 -10.32 17.61
C SER A 93 15.29 -10.84 17.30
N LYS A 94 15.50 -11.46 16.13
CA LYS A 94 16.77 -12.07 15.74
C LYS A 94 17.59 -11.20 14.80
N VAL A 95 16.94 -10.26 14.11
CA VAL A 95 17.64 -9.26 13.30
C VAL A 95 18.39 -8.29 14.23
N PRO A 96 19.71 -8.09 14.04
CA PRO A 96 20.50 -7.20 14.88
C PRO A 96 20.01 -5.75 14.77
N GLY A 97 20.10 -4.99 15.87
CA GLY A 97 19.63 -3.60 15.92
C GLY A 97 20.26 -2.67 14.88
N PHE A 98 21.49 -2.94 14.46
CA PHE A 98 22.14 -2.19 13.37
C PHE A 98 21.48 -2.45 12.00
N GLY A 99 20.97 -3.66 11.76
CA GLY A 99 20.19 -3.97 10.55
C GLY A 99 18.87 -3.21 10.54
N TRP A 100 18.17 -3.15 11.68
CA TRP A 100 16.97 -2.33 11.82
C TRP A 100 17.23 -0.84 11.57
N PHE A 101 18.34 -0.31 12.09
CA PHE A 101 18.73 1.08 11.84
C PHE A 101 18.92 1.35 10.34
N GLN A 102 19.61 0.47 9.60
CA GLN A 102 19.77 0.60 8.16
C GLN A 102 18.42 0.57 7.41
N ILE A 103 17.53 -0.33 7.81
CA ILE A 103 16.18 -0.42 7.22
C ILE A 103 15.40 0.88 7.45
N VAL A 104 15.37 1.39 8.68
CA VAL A 104 14.64 2.63 9.00
C VAL A 104 15.21 3.82 8.24
N VAL A 105 16.54 3.96 8.18
CA VAL A 105 17.19 5.04 7.41
C VAL A 105 16.84 4.93 5.93
N TYR A 106 16.87 3.73 5.36
CA TYR A 106 16.49 3.51 3.97
C TYR A 106 15.02 3.81 3.71
N SER A 107 14.12 3.35 4.57
CA SER A 107 12.68 3.66 4.49
C SER A 107 12.42 5.16 4.55
N LEU A 108 13.09 5.87 5.46
CA LEU A 108 12.97 7.33 5.57
C LEU A 108 13.52 8.03 4.33
N TYR A 109 14.65 7.57 3.79
CA TYR A 109 15.20 8.09 2.53
C TYR A 109 14.23 7.89 1.36
N CYS A 110 13.65 6.69 1.20
CA CYS A 110 12.66 6.40 0.18
C CYS A 110 11.39 7.23 0.34
N GLU A 111 10.93 7.46 1.57
CA GLU A 111 9.76 8.30 1.84
C GLU A 111 10.03 9.78 1.52
N ALA A 112 11.22 10.28 1.86
CA ALA A 112 11.62 11.66 1.60
C ALA A 112 11.87 11.95 0.11
N THR A 113 12.42 11.01 -0.64
CA THR A 113 12.82 11.21 -2.04
C THR A 113 11.83 10.66 -3.06
N GLY A 114 11.05 9.64 -2.69
CA GLY A 114 10.15 8.92 -3.61
C GLY A 114 8.81 9.60 -3.87
N GLY A 115 8.68 10.90 -3.62
CA GLY A 115 7.41 11.62 -3.86
C GLY A 115 6.25 11.17 -2.97
N PHE A 116 6.49 10.35 -1.94
CA PHE A 116 5.51 9.97 -0.91
C PHE A 116 5.20 11.11 0.09
N GLY A 117 5.60 12.32 -0.26
CA GLY A 117 5.93 13.41 0.64
C GLY A 117 4.75 14.12 1.27
N TYR A 118 4.90 14.31 2.57
CA TYR A 118 4.25 15.29 3.46
C TYR A 118 4.29 16.76 2.95
N ASN A 119 5.11 17.05 1.93
CA ASN A 119 5.39 18.39 1.37
C ASN A 119 5.05 18.51 -0.13
N THR A 120 4.46 17.50 -0.76
CA THR A 120 3.97 17.64 -2.13
C THR A 120 2.60 18.30 -2.07
N ASP A 121 2.38 19.33 -2.88
CA ASP A 121 1.11 20.04 -2.99
C ASP A 121 0.00 19.03 -3.38
N GLN A 122 -0.68 18.45 -2.39
CA GLN A 122 -1.59 17.31 -2.54
C GLN A 122 -2.79 17.64 -3.45
N ALA A 123 -2.97 18.92 -3.77
CA ALA A 123 -3.95 19.42 -4.71
C ALA A 123 -3.63 19.08 -6.19
N SER A 124 -2.36 18.87 -6.55
CA SER A 124 -1.95 18.76 -7.97
C SER A 124 -1.55 17.36 -8.46
N VAL A 125 -1.35 16.39 -7.55
CA VAL A 125 -0.85 15.04 -7.89
C VAL A 125 -1.89 13.97 -7.56
N GLU A 126 -2.18 13.03 -8.47
CA GLU A 126 -3.11 11.92 -8.22
C GLU A 126 -2.68 11.11 -6.97
N PRO A 127 -3.59 10.73 -6.05
CA PRO A 127 -3.23 9.99 -4.84
C PRO A 127 -2.48 8.69 -5.17
N GLY A 128 -1.24 8.57 -4.69
CA GLY A 128 -0.39 7.39 -4.90
C GLY A 128 0.49 7.42 -6.17
N ASP A 129 0.44 8.50 -6.96
CA ASP A 129 1.39 8.76 -8.04
C ASP A 129 2.70 9.33 -7.47
N CYS A 130 3.75 8.51 -7.56
CA CYS A 130 5.08 8.81 -7.04
C CYS A 130 6.05 9.20 -8.17
N GLY A 131 5.56 9.44 -9.39
CA GLY A 131 6.39 9.69 -10.57
C GLY A 131 7.16 8.45 -11.08
N TRP A 132 7.08 7.33 -10.36
CA TRP A 132 7.65 6.05 -10.77
C TRP A 132 6.72 5.34 -11.76
N LYS A 133 7.13 5.28 -13.03
CA LYS A 133 6.40 4.63 -14.11
C LYS A 133 7.06 3.30 -14.49
N PRO A 134 6.64 2.17 -13.88
CA PRO A 134 7.13 0.85 -14.26
C PRO A 134 6.87 0.56 -15.75
N PRO A 135 7.88 0.17 -16.54
CA PRO A 135 7.80 0.11 -18.01
C PRO A 135 6.75 -0.88 -18.57
N PHE A 136 6.32 -1.86 -17.77
CA PHE A 136 5.31 -2.86 -18.17
C PHE A 136 3.93 -2.63 -17.56
N LEU A 137 3.81 -1.72 -16.59
CA LEU A 137 2.57 -1.46 -15.85
C LEU A 137 2.04 -0.04 -16.09
N ALA A 138 2.89 0.88 -16.52
CA ALA A 138 2.49 2.18 -17.02
C ALA A 138 1.78 2.02 -18.37
N THR A 139 0.61 2.64 -18.52
CA THR A 139 -0.13 2.63 -19.76
C THR A 139 -0.91 3.93 -19.89
N ASP A 140 -0.94 4.48 -21.09
CA ASP A 140 -1.58 5.76 -21.40
C ASP A 140 -3.09 5.61 -21.69
N ASP A 141 -3.57 4.38 -21.90
CA ASP A 141 -5.00 4.07 -22.02
C ASP A 141 -5.72 4.24 -20.68
N ALA A 142 -6.70 5.14 -20.64
CA ALA A 142 -7.43 5.54 -19.46
C ALA A 142 -8.25 4.39 -18.85
N GLU A 143 -8.83 3.51 -19.66
CA GLU A 143 -9.66 2.40 -19.17
C GLU A 143 -8.77 1.33 -18.50
N LEU A 144 -7.66 0.99 -19.15
CA LEU A 144 -6.69 0.03 -18.63
C LEU A 144 -5.97 0.57 -17.39
N LYS A 145 -5.64 1.87 -17.35
CA LYS A 145 -5.11 2.54 -16.16
C LYS A 145 -6.09 2.41 -14.99
N ARG A 146 -7.37 2.73 -15.20
CA ARG A 146 -8.43 2.60 -14.17
C ARG A 146 -8.55 1.17 -13.66
N LYS A 147 -8.56 0.18 -14.56
CA LYS A 147 -8.63 -1.25 -14.20
C LYS A 147 -7.44 -1.68 -13.34
N ARG A 148 -6.22 -1.27 -13.70
CA ARG A 148 -4.99 -1.63 -12.96
C ARG A 148 -4.94 -0.98 -11.58
N LEU A 149 -5.30 0.30 -11.48
CA LEU A 149 -5.39 1.00 -10.19
C LEU A 149 -6.45 0.39 -9.28
N ASN A 150 -7.60 0.00 -9.85
CA ASN A 150 -8.63 -0.74 -9.14
C ASN A 150 -8.13 -2.09 -8.62
N ALA A 151 -7.38 -2.84 -9.46
CA ALA A 151 -6.79 -4.11 -9.05
C ALA A 151 -5.74 -3.92 -7.95
N GLU A 152 -4.92 -2.85 -8.01
CA GLU A 152 -3.95 -2.51 -6.97
C GLU A 152 -4.63 -2.27 -5.61
N ILE A 153 -5.70 -1.48 -5.58
CA ILE A 153 -6.45 -1.21 -4.35
C ILE A 153 -7.10 -2.48 -3.82
N ALA A 154 -7.70 -3.30 -4.69
CA ALA A 154 -8.33 -4.56 -4.28
C ALA A 154 -7.32 -5.55 -3.69
N ASN A 155 -6.16 -5.72 -4.34
CA ASN A 155 -5.07 -6.56 -3.82
C ASN A 155 -4.45 -5.98 -2.55
N GLY A 156 -4.35 -4.64 -2.45
CA GLY A 156 -3.92 -3.96 -1.23
C GLY A 156 -4.85 -4.23 -0.05
N ARG A 157 -6.17 -4.13 -0.25
CA ARG A 157 -7.19 -4.46 0.77
C ARG A 157 -7.11 -5.91 1.20
N LEU A 158 -6.98 -6.84 0.25
CA LEU A 158 -6.79 -8.26 0.52
C LEU A 158 -5.52 -8.50 1.35
N ALA A 159 -4.40 -7.91 0.96
CA ALA A 159 -3.13 -8.07 1.64
C ALA A 159 -3.14 -7.48 3.06
N MET A 160 -3.82 -6.36 3.28
CA MET A 160 -4.03 -5.80 4.62
C MET A 160 -4.75 -6.79 5.53
N MET A 161 -5.81 -7.43 5.04
CA MET A 161 -6.53 -8.46 5.81
C MET A 161 -5.68 -9.71 6.02
N ALA A 162 -4.88 -10.11 5.03
CA ALA A 162 -4.04 -11.30 5.09
C ALA A 162 -2.84 -11.18 6.07
N ILE A 163 -2.35 -9.98 6.36
CA ILE A 163 -1.31 -9.76 7.37
C ILE A 163 -1.88 -9.66 8.79
N ILE A 164 -3.15 -9.26 8.91
CA ILE A 164 -3.84 -9.19 10.20
C ILE A 164 -4.29 -10.57 10.68
N GLY A 165 -4.78 -11.40 9.76
CA GLY A 165 -5.26 -12.77 10.05
C GLY A 165 -4.14 -13.78 10.21
#